data_AF-A0A2T2T5F5-F1
#
_entry.id   AF-A0A2T2T5F5-F1
#
_cell.length_a   1.000
_cell.length_b   1.000
_cell.length_c   1.000
_cell.angle_alpha   90.00
_cell.angle_beta   90.00
_cell.angle_gamma   90.00
#
_symmetry.space_group_name_H-M   'P 1'
#
loop_
_entity.id
_entity.type
_entity.pdbx_description
1 polymer ?
#
loop_
_entity_poly.entity_id
_entity_poly.type
_entity_poly.pdbx_seq_one_letter_code
_entity_poly.pdbx_strand_id
1 'polypeptide(L)'
;MAVLLLGSMLVLSGCDSSGSNDDSNEGPPTVDVQSTTDQFTVSFDASGTTDPDGGEIQSYDWEFGDGETETGAQVDHTYGTEGDFDVSLEVVDDEGESSDTTFTVSIDPDKIVVTNDVTENTTWTSDNTYILDGLIFVDPGVSLTIEPGTVVKARPQGEISNEDGASALIVRRDGTIDADGSSDNPIIFTSTQDDLEDDGDLGPTDRALWGGVILLGNAPISEPQSV
;
A
#
# COMPACT_ATOMS: atom_id res chain seq x y z
N MET A 1 0.82 18.51 0.29
CA MET A 1 1.16 17.29 -0.47
C MET A 1 1.64 16.33 0.58
N ALA A 2 0.72 15.56 1.13
CA ALA A 2 0.98 14.57 2.17
C ALA A 2 0.44 13.28 1.58
N VAL A 3 1.35 12.47 1.06
CA VAL A 3 1.06 11.11 0.61
C VAL A 3 1.12 10.26 1.86
N LEU A 4 -0.04 9.92 2.40
CA LEU A 4 -0.18 8.93 3.47
C LEU A 4 -0.65 7.66 2.78
N LEU A 5 0.21 6.63 2.75
CA LEU A 5 -0.18 5.32 2.24
C LEU A 5 0.62 4.19 2.92
N LEU A 6 -0.11 3.45 3.76
CA LEU A 6 0.07 2.07 4.22
C LEU A 6 1.15 1.75 5.23
N GLY A 7 0.85 2.11 6.48
CA GLY A 7 1.32 1.32 7.60
C GLY A 7 0.80 -0.11 7.52
N SER A 8 1.71 -1.05 7.27
CA SER A 8 1.47 -2.47 7.51
C SER A 8 1.62 -2.69 9.02
N MET A 9 0.50 -2.66 9.75
CA MET A 9 0.49 -2.88 11.20
C MET A 9 0.87 -4.33 11.50
N LEU A 10 2.13 -4.58 11.84
CA LEU A 10 2.61 -5.87 12.30
C LEU A 10 2.75 -5.84 13.82
N VAL A 11 1.70 -6.31 14.54
CA VAL A 11 1.77 -6.50 15.99
C VAL A 11 2.40 -7.87 16.26
N LEU A 12 3.66 -7.91 16.65
CA LEU A 12 4.33 -9.13 17.11
C LEU A 12 4.38 -9.13 18.64
N SER A 13 3.45 -9.85 19.27
CA SER A 13 3.56 -10.18 20.69
C SER A 13 4.54 -11.35 20.86
N GLY A 14 5.75 -11.08 21.35
CA GLY A 14 6.68 -12.10 21.80
C GLY A 14 6.10 -12.84 23.01
N CYS A 15 5.81 -14.13 22.86
CA CYS A 15 5.43 -14.99 23.98
C CYS A 15 6.65 -15.83 24.37
N ASP A 16 7.33 -15.47 25.45
CA ASP A 16 8.20 -16.42 26.15
C ASP A 16 7.55 -16.84 27.48
N SER A 17 7.42 -18.14 27.67
CA SER A 17 6.70 -18.75 28.79
C SER A 17 7.69 -19.43 29.72
N SER A 18 8.21 -18.69 30.70
CA SER A 18 8.85 -19.30 31.87
C SER A 18 8.09 -18.90 33.14
N GLY A 19 7.22 -19.80 33.58
CA GLY A 19 6.31 -19.57 34.70
C GLY A 19 7.02 -19.24 36.02
N SER A 20 6.67 -18.10 36.57
CA SER A 20 6.70 -17.78 38.01
C SER A 20 5.44 -16.96 38.31
N ASN A 21 4.64 -17.38 39.28
CA ASN A 21 3.46 -16.63 39.75
C ASN A 21 3.92 -15.45 40.63
N ASP A 22 4.48 -14.42 40.01
CA ASP A 22 4.54 -13.08 40.57
C ASP A 22 3.54 -12.23 39.79
N ASP A 23 2.61 -11.57 40.49
CA ASP A 23 1.54 -10.74 39.89
C ASP A 23 2.06 -9.35 39.44
N SER A 24 3.35 -9.26 39.11
CA SER A 24 3.93 -8.18 38.32
C SER A 24 3.93 -8.66 36.87
N ASN A 25 3.01 -8.14 36.07
CA ASN A 25 3.17 -8.20 34.62
C ASN A 25 4.46 -7.43 34.36
N GLU A 26 5.53 -8.17 34.08
CA GLU A 26 6.87 -7.68 33.75
C GLU A 26 7.18 -8.31 32.39
N GLY A 27 7.33 -7.51 31.35
CA GLY A 27 7.44 -8.00 29.98
C GLY A 27 8.00 -6.96 29.01
N PRO A 28 8.72 -7.41 27.97
CA PRO A 28 9.38 -6.51 27.04
C PRO A 28 8.39 -5.62 26.29
N PRO A 29 8.84 -4.47 25.77
CA PRO A 29 7.99 -3.57 25.01
C PRO A 29 7.37 -4.25 23.78
N THR A 30 6.11 -3.93 23.51
CA THR A 30 5.38 -4.39 22.33
C THR A 30 5.57 -3.38 21.20
N VAL A 31 6.29 -3.80 20.15
CA VAL A 31 6.59 -2.96 18.98
C VAL A 31 5.38 -2.87 18.06
N ASP A 32 5.04 -1.64 17.65
CA ASP A 32 4.07 -1.34 16.59
C ASP A 32 4.73 -0.36 15.61
N VAL A 33 4.77 -0.72 14.33
CA VAL A 33 5.43 0.06 13.28
C VAL A 33 4.49 0.29 12.11
N GLN A 34 4.43 1.53 11.63
CA GLN A 34 3.79 1.93 10.39
C GLN A 34 4.85 2.50 9.44
N SER A 35 4.76 2.23 8.13
CA SER A 35 5.68 2.77 7.10
C SER A 35 4.91 3.40 5.94
N THR A 36 5.39 4.45 5.27
CA THR A 36 4.78 4.96 4.01
C THR A 36 5.84 5.37 2.99
N THR A 37 5.71 4.98 1.72
CA THR A 37 6.71 5.24 0.66
C THR A 37 6.28 6.34 -0.33
N ASP A 38 7.17 7.27 -0.66
CA ASP A 38 7.11 8.18 -1.81
C ASP A 38 8.42 8.08 -2.61
N GLN A 39 8.34 7.43 -3.78
CA GLN A 39 9.47 7.13 -4.67
C GLN A 39 10.57 6.32 -3.95
N PHE A 40 11.48 7.03 -3.28
CA PHE A 40 12.63 6.48 -2.57
C PHE A 40 12.62 6.76 -1.06
N THR A 41 11.71 7.62 -0.59
CA THR A 41 11.65 7.98 0.84
C THR A 41 10.55 7.21 1.53
N VAL A 42 10.87 6.63 2.69
CA VAL A 42 9.92 5.93 3.55
C VAL A 42 9.88 6.59 4.92
N SER A 43 8.68 6.99 5.35
CA SER A 43 8.43 7.46 6.72
C SER A 43 8.09 6.26 7.60
N PHE A 44 8.82 6.06 8.69
CA PHE A 44 8.57 5.03 9.70
C PHE A 44 8.06 5.66 10.99
N ASP A 45 7.03 5.09 11.58
CA ASP A 45 6.45 5.52 12.85
C ASP A 45 6.30 4.33 13.81
N ALA A 46 7.11 4.33 14.86
CA ALA A 46 7.09 3.38 15.97
C ALA A 46 6.51 3.99 17.26
N SER A 47 5.91 5.18 17.20
CA SER A 47 5.39 5.88 18.39
C SER A 47 4.20 5.19 19.07
N GLY A 48 3.63 4.17 18.42
CA GLY A 48 2.63 3.27 18.99
C GLY A 48 3.20 2.21 19.94
N THR A 49 4.53 2.06 20.03
CA THR A 49 5.20 1.09 20.92
C THR A 49 4.86 1.36 22.39
N THR A 50 4.51 0.30 23.12
CA THR A 50 4.13 0.40 24.53
C THR A 50 4.89 -0.59 25.38
N ASP A 51 5.29 -0.15 26.57
CA ASP A 51 5.72 -1.02 27.65
C ASP A 51 4.49 -1.61 28.39
N PRO A 52 4.32 -2.94 28.45
CA PRO A 52 3.27 -3.62 29.21
C PRO A 52 3.23 -3.28 30.71
N ASP A 53 4.35 -2.82 31.26
CA ASP A 53 4.57 -2.59 32.68
C ASP A 53 4.30 -1.12 33.04
N GLY A 54 4.11 -0.30 32.00
CA GLY A 54 3.74 1.12 32.09
C GLY A 54 4.93 2.07 32.20
N GLY A 55 6.14 1.60 31.90
CA GLY A 55 7.35 2.40 31.77
C GLY A 55 7.45 3.20 30.47
N GLU A 56 8.60 3.82 30.26
CA GLU A 56 8.91 4.67 29.11
C GLU A 56 9.88 3.96 28.15
N ILE A 57 9.63 4.05 26.84
CA ILE A 57 10.61 3.59 25.84
C ILE A 57 11.78 4.57 25.79
N GLN A 58 12.99 4.10 26.12
CA GLN A 58 14.20 4.91 26.15
C GLN A 58 14.87 5.07 24.79
N SER A 59 14.91 4.03 23.96
CA SER A 59 15.55 4.11 22.64
C SER A 59 14.77 3.38 21.55
N TYR A 60 15.00 3.86 20.33
CA TYR A 60 14.52 3.30 19.07
C TYR A 60 15.71 3.34 18.12
N ASP A 61 16.19 2.18 17.72
CA ASP A 61 17.38 2.00 16.90
C ASP A 61 17.00 1.25 15.62
N TRP A 62 17.10 1.95 14.48
CA TRP A 62 16.71 1.45 13.15
C TRP A 62 17.93 1.03 12.34
N GLU A 63 17.83 -0.12 11.66
CA GLU A 63 18.72 -0.49 10.56
C GLU A 63 17.88 -0.73 9.30
N PHE A 64 18.18 -0.03 8.21
CA PHE A 64 17.30 -0.02 7.02
C PHE A 64 17.66 -1.07 5.97
N GLY A 65 18.62 -1.95 6.23
CA GLY A 65 19.03 -3.01 5.29
C GLY A 65 19.89 -2.53 4.10
N ASP A 66 20.04 -1.22 3.91
CA ASP A 66 20.96 -0.61 2.93
C ASP A 66 22.33 -0.21 3.53
N GLY A 67 22.48 -0.44 4.85
CA GLY A 67 23.69 -0.12 5.61
C GLY A 67 23.63 1.22 6.35
N GLU A 68 22.54 1.96 6.22
CA GLU A 68 22.27 3.16 7.02
C GLU A 68 21.44 2.82 8.28
N THR A 69 21.56 3.68 9.29
CA THR A 69 20.92 3.52 10.60
C THR A 69 20.44 4.86 11.12
N GLU A 70 19.30 4.89 11.80
CA GLU A 70 18.77 6.09 12.45
C GLU A 70 18.21 5.79 13.83
N THR A 71 17.95 6.85 14.60
CA THR A 71 17.36 6.73 15.94
C THR A 71 16.15 7.63 16.08
N GLY A 72 15.12 7.15 16.76
CA GLY A 72 13.92 7.93 17.08
C GLY A 72 12.63 7.17 16.79
N ALA A 73 11.57 7.55 17.50
CA ALA A 73 10.26 6.92 17.34
C ALA A 73 9.62 7.18 15.96
N GLN A 74 10.01 8.27 15.28
CA GLN A 74 9.58 8.61 13.92
C GLN A 74 10.81 9.02 13.10
N VAL A 75 11.01 8.40 11.95
CA VAL A 75 12.18 8.60 11.07
C VAL A 75 11.75 8.63 9.61
N ASP A 76 12.41 9.45 8.79
CA ASP A 76 12.22 9.51 7.34
C ASP A 76 13.52 9.05 6.68
N HIS A 77 13.52 7.87 6.06
CA HIS A 77 14.71 7.32 5.40
C HIS A 77 14.60 7.38 3.89
N THR A 78 15.69 7.72 3.19
CA THR A 78 15.72 7.76 1.72
C THR A 78 16.68 6.72 1.17
N TYR A 79 16.14 5.73 0.44
CA TYR A 79 16.91 4.70 -0.22
C TYR A 79 17.59 5.22 -1.49
N GLY A 80 18.83 4.80 -1.73
CA GLY A 80 19.58 5.19 -2.92
C GLY A 80 19.23 4.39 -4.19
N THR A 81 18.61 3.23 -4.03
CA THR A 81 18.30 2.29 -5.12
C THR A 81 16.95 1.63 -4.89
N GLU A 82 16.31 1.19 -5.98
CA GLU A 82 15.17 0.28 -5.92
C GLU A 82 15.61 -1.08 -5.37
N GLY A 83 14.67 -1.83 -4.80
CA GLY A 83 14.91 -3.15 -4.23
C GLY A 83 14.12 -3.42 -2.96
N ASP A 84 14.24 -4.65 -2.49
CA ASP A 84 13.70 -5.08 -1.20
C ASP A 84 14.76 -4.92 -0.11
N PHE A 85 14.40 -4.26 0.98
CA PHE A 85 15.26 -3.98 2.12
C PHE A 85 14.66 -4.54 3.40
N ASP A 86 15.42 -5.36 4.12
CA ASP A 86 15.02 -5.85 5.43
C ASP A 86 15.33 -4.75 6.47
N VAL A 87 14.26 -4.12 6.97
CA VAL A 87 14.32 -3.08 7.99
C VAL A 87 14.13 -3.73 9.36
N SER A 88 15.06 -3.47 10.27
CA SER A 88 14.95 -3.87 11.68
C SER A 88 14.84 -2.67 12.61
N LEU A 89 13.99 -2.81 13.63
CA LEU A 89 13.89 -1.88 14.74
C LEU A 89 14.18 -2.63 16.04
N GLU A 90 15.14 -2.14 16.82
CA GLU A 90 15.33 -2.49 18.23
C GLU A 90 14.79 -1.35 19.11
N VAL A 91 14.00 -1.69 20.12
CA VAL A 91 13.55 -0.75 21.15
C VAL A 91 14.04 -1.20 22.52
N VAL A 92 14.37 -0.25 23.38
CA VAL A 92 14.78 -0.50 24.77
C VAL A 92 13.94 0.38 25.69
N ASP A 93 13.37 -0.22 26.74
CA ASP A 93 12.59 0.50 27.76
C ASP A 93 13.46 1.10 28.88
N ASP A 94 12.83 1.61 29.93
CA ASP A 94 13.53 2.25 31.04
C ASP A 94 14.14 1.32 32.09
N GLU A 95 13.79 0.04 32.01
CA GLU A 95 14.32 -1.03 32.84
C GLU A 95 15.54 -1.71 32.17
N GLY A 96 15.68 -1.49 30.86
CA GLY A 96 16.80 -1.94 30.04
C GLY A 96 16.49 -3.21 29.26
N GLU A 97 15.23 -3.63 29.25
CA GLU A 97 14.71 -4.73 28.47
C GLU A 97 14.54 -4.27 27.02
N SER A 98 14.85 -5.17 26.08
CA SER A 98 14.82 -4.88 24.65
C SER A 98 13.85 -5.79 23.91
N SER A 99 13.36 -5.28 22.79
CA SER A 99 12.49 -5.99 21.85
C SER A 99 12.86 -5.59 20.43
N ASP A 100 12.85 -6.54 19.50
CA ASP A 100 13.18 -6.29 18.11
C ASP A 100 12.07 -6.77 17.16
N THR A 101 11.98 -6.12 16.00
CA THR A 101 11.15 -6.56 14.88
C THR A 101 11.89 -6.39 13.58
N THR A 102 11.55 -7.20 12.58
CA THR A 102 12.10 -7.09 11.22
C THR A 102 10.97 -7.24 10.22
N PHE A 103 10.96 -6.40 9.19
CA PHE A 103 10.01 -6.45 8.09
C PHE A 103 10.68 -5.96 6.80
N THR A 104 10.16 -6.40 5.67
CA THR A 104 10.71 -6.02 4.36
C THR A 104 9.99 -4.81 3.80
N VAL A 105 10.75 -3.84 3.31
CA VAL A 105 10.27 -2.66 2.57
C VAL A 105 10.70 -2.78 1.11
N SER A 106 9.75 -2.73 0.19
CA SER A 106 10.01 -2.71 -1.25
C SER A 106 10.04 -1.28 -1.79
N ILE A 107 11.16 -0.88 -2.38
CA ILE A 107 11.33 0.40 -3.06
C ILE A 107 11.26 0.17 -4.57
N ASP A 108 10.26 0.75 -5.20
CA ASP A 108 10.01 0.72 -6.63
C ASP A 108 9.45 2.09 -7.03
N PRO A 109 10.29 3.01 -7.56
CA PRO A 109 9.87 4.39 -7.85
C PRO A 109 8.91 4.48 -9.04
N ASP A 110 8.89 3.46 -9.90
CA ASP A 110 8.03 3.41 -11.09
C ASP A 110 6.63 2.88 -10.73
N LYS A 111 6.44 2.41 -9.49
CA LYS A 111 5.15 1.96 -8.97
C LYS A 111 4.40 3.09 -8.27
N ILE A 112 3.28 3.51 -8.86
CA ILE A 112 2.41 4.57 -8.34
C ILE A 112 1.16 3.97 -7.73
N VAL A 113 1.00 4.04 -6.41
CA VAL A 113 -0.24 3.65 -5.73
C VAL A 113 -1.28 4.78 -5.85
N VAL A 114 -2.43 4.46 -6.40
CA VAL A 114 -3.55 5.37 -6.65
C VAL A 114 -4.65 5.09 -5.63
N THR A 115 -4.85 6.04 -4.72
CA THR A 115 -5.92 6.02 -3.69
C THR A 115 -6.96 7.12 -3.84
N ASN A 116 -6.67 8.13 -4.66
CA ASN A 116 -7.53 9.29 -4.82
C ASN A 116 -8.26 9.25 -6.17
N ASP A 117 -9.46 9.82 -6.18
CA ASP A 117 -10.23 10.06 -7.39
C ASP A 117 -9.45 10.94 -8.38
N VAL A 118 -9.64 10.66 -9.67
CA VAL A 118 -9.12 11.48 -10.78
C VAL A 118 -10.07 12.66 -10.97
N THR A 119 -9.74 13.77 -10.29
CA THR A 119 -10.55 14.99 -10.22
C THR A 119 -10.10 16.08 -11.21
N GLU A 120 -8.96 15.91 -11.86
CA GLU A 120 -8.43 16.78 -12.91
C GLU A 120 -7.87 15.95 -14.06
N ASN A 121 -7.78 16.56 -15.25
CA ASN A 121 -7.24 15.86 -16.43
C ASN A 121 -5.81 15.42 -16.14
N THR A 122 -5.54 14.13 -16.34
CA THR A 122 -4.24 13.54 -16.06
C THR A 122 -3.87 12.48 -17.08
N THR A 123 -2.59 12.12 -17.11
CA THR A 123 -2.04 11.08 -17.98
C THR A 123 -1.28 10.08 -17.13
N TRP A 124 -1.63 8.81 -17.30
CA TRP A 124 -0.88 7.68 -16.80
C TRP A 124 0.07 7.20 -17.89
N THR A 125 1.37 7.18 -17.57
CA THR A 125 2.43 6.96 -18.56
C THR A 125 2.91 5.51 -18.59
N SER A 126 3.59 5.12 -19.66
CA SER A 126 4.09 3.74 -19.82
C SER A 126 5.32 3.41 -18.97
N ASP A 127 6.03 4.43 -18.48
CA ASP A 127 7.17 4.27 -17.59
C ASP A 127 6.77 3.84 -16.17
N ASN A 128 5.47 3.91 -15.82
CA ASN A 128 4.97 3.60 -14.49
C ASN A 128 4.01 2.41 -14.47
N THR A 129 4.01 1.68 -13.36
CA THR A 129 2.94 0.74 -12.98
C THR A 129 2.00 1.40 -11.98
N TYR A 130 0.73 1.57 -12.34
CA TYR A 130 -0.27 2.16 -11.46
C TYR A 130 -0.98 1.07 -10.64
N ILE A 131 -1.09 1.23 -9.32
CA ILE A 131 -1.78 0.28 -8.44
C ILE A 131 -3.03 0.93 -7.85
N LEU A 132 -4.19 0.46 -8.27
CA LEU A 132 -5.46 0.87 -7.68
C LEU A 132 -5.59 0.26 -6.29
N ASP A 133 -5.81 1.12 -5.31
CA ASP A 133 -5.99 0.78 -3.92
C ASP A 133 -7.34 1.33 -3.45
N GLY A 134 -8.39 0.55 -3.73
CA GLY A 134 -9.79 0.94 -3.52
C GLY A 134 -10.51 1.39 -4.80
N LEU A 135 -11.66 2.03 -4.63
CA LEU A 135 -12.50 2.49 -5.75
C LEU A 135 -12.02 3.85 -6.23
N ILE A 136 -11.45 3.89 -7.44
CA ILE A 136 -10.91 5.11 -8.04
C ILE A 136 -11.90 5.65 -9.07
N PHE A 137 -12.46 6.82 -8.81
CA PHE A 137 -13.42 7.43 -9.72
C PHE A 137 -12.78 8.47 -10.64
N VAL A 138 -13.11 8.43 -11.93
CA VAL A 138 -12.87 9.53 -12.86
C VAL A 138 -14.10 10.42 -12.87
N ASP A 139 -13.92 11.69 -12.49
CA ASP A 139 -15.02 12.61 -12.29
C ASP A 139 -15.70 13.10 -13.59
N PRO A 140 -16.97 13.56 -13.52
CA PRO A 140 -17.64 14.14 -14.66
C PRO A 140 -16.87 15.33 -15.26
N GLY A 141 -16.65 15.32 -16.58
CA GLY A 141 -15.89 16.34 -17.30
C GLY A 141 -14.37 16.18 -17.23
N VAL A 142 -13.87 15.20 -16.49
CA VAL A 142 -12.44 14.88 -16.37
C VAL A 142 -12.05 13.80 -17.38
N SER A 143 -10.85 13.93 -17.93
CA SER A 143 -10.24 12.94 -18.83
C SER A 143 -9.01 12.30 -18.20
N LEU A 144 -9.06 10.99 -18.03
CA LEU A 144 -7.90 10.15 -17.75
C LEU A 144 -7.35 9.60 -19.07
N THR A 145 -6.14 10.01 -19.45
CA THR A 145 -5.42 9.42 -20.59
C THR A 145 -4.47 8.33 -20.07
N ILE A 146 -4.39 7.19 -20.74
CA ILE A 146 -3.48 6.09 -20.41
C ILE A 146 -2.65 5.79 -21.66
N GLU A 147 -1.33 5.93 -21.55
CA GLU A 147 -0.42 5.70 -22.66
C GLU A 147 -0.36 4.22 -23.06
N PRO A 148 -0.13 3.91 -24.35
CA PRO A 148 0.11 2.53 -24.79
C PRO A 148 1.29 1.92 -24.03
N GLY A 149 1.14 0.68 -23.54
CA GLY A 149 2.18 -0.01 -22.76
C GLY A 149 2.06 0.15 -21.25
N THR A 150 1.18 1.04 -20.75
CA THR A 150 0.97 1.19 -19.31
C THR A 150 0.33 -0.05 -18.68
N VAL A 151 0.86 -0.42 -17.51
CA VAL A 151 0.29 -1.46 -16.65
C VAL A 151 -0.47 -0.81 -15.50
N VAL A 152 -1.72 -1.24 -15.32
CA VAL A 152 -2.57 -0.85 -14.20
C VAL A 152 -2.95 -2.12 -13.44
N LYS A 153 -2.42 -2.27 -12.22
CA LYS A 153 -2.76 -3.35 -11.30
C LYS A 153 -3.77 -2.87 -10.26
N ALA A 154 -4.46 -3.80 -9.63
CA ALA A 154 -5.46 -3.49 -8.59
C ALA A 154 -5.36 -4.48 -7.43
N ARG A 155 -5.42 -3.97 -6.20
CA ARG A 155 -5.29 -4.80 -5.00
C ARG A 155 -6.54 -5.64 -4.72
N PRO A 156 -6.39 -6.89 -4.26
CA PRO A 156 -7.50 -7.72 -3.80
C PRO A 156 -8.02 -7.22 -2.45
N GLN A 157 -9.28 -7.57 -2.11
CA GLN A 157 -10.01 -7.09 -0.91
C GLN A 157 -9.26 -7.15 0.43
N GLY A 158 -8.30 -8.06 0.60
CA GLY A 158 -7.51 -8.19 1.84
C GLY A 158 -6.28 -7.27 1.94
N GLU A 159 -5.93 -6.59 0.86
CA GLU A 159 -4.72 -5.76 0.77
C GLU A 159 -5.06 -4.27 0.52
N ILE A 160 -6.35 -3.94 0.46
CA ILE A 160 -6.82 -2.58 0.23
C ILE A 160 -6.62 -1.75 1.50
N SER A 161 -6.04 -0.56 1.37
CA SER A 161 -5.75 0.32 2.51
C SER A 161 -6.98 0.96 3.15
N ASN A 162 -8.06 1.05 2.38
CA ASN A 162 -9.29 1.69 2.77
C ASN A 162 -10.43 0.67 2.97
N GLU A 163 -11.60 1.16 3.38
CA GLU A 163 -12.77 0.30 3.63
C GLU A 163 -13.51 -0.11 2.34
N ASP A 164 -12.98 0.24 1.16
CA ASP A 164 -13.56 -0.16 -0.10
C ASP A 164 -13.32 -1.65 -0.30
N GLY A 165 -14.38 -2.46 -0.24
CA GLY A 165 -14.29 -3.91 -0.35
C GLY A 165 -13.81 -4.46 -1.72
N ALA A 166 -13.33 -3.60 -2.63
CA ALA A 166 -12.75 -3.97 -3.92
C ALA A 166 -11.94 -2.80 -4.51
N SER A 167 -10.91 -3.12 -5.30
CA SER A 167 -10.19 -2.13 -6.12
C SER A 167 -10.71 -2.11 -7.54
N ALA A 168 -11.12 -0.94 -8.04
CA ALA A 168 -11.65 -0.80 -9.40
C ALA A 168 -11.47 0.63 -9.92
N LEU A 169 -11.39 0.77 -11.25
CA LEU A 169 -11.43 2.07 -11.92
C LEU A 169 -12.85 2.33 -12.42
N ILE A 170 -13.48 3.40 -11.94
CA ILE A 170 -14.86 3.75 -12.28
C ILE A 170 -14.90 5.08 -13.02
N VAL A 171 -15.23 5.05 -14.30
CA VAL A 171 -15.46 6.27 -15.07
C VAL A 171 -16.90 6.70 -14.87
N ARG A 172 -17.11 7.78 -14.10
CA ARG A 172 -18.46 8.32 -13.86
C ARG A 172 -19.05 8.84 -15.17
N ARG A 173 -20.38 9.01 -15.19
CA ARG A 173 -21.05 9.59 -16.36
C ARG A 173 -20.45 10.97 -16.66
N ASP A 174 -20.22 11.22 -17.94
CA ASP A 174 -19.55 12.41 -18.48
C ASP A 174 -18.05 12.53 -18.13
N GLY A 175 -17.47 11.58 -17.39
CA GLY A 175 -16.03 11.36 -17.32
C GLY A 175 -15.53 10.63 -18.56
N THR A 176 -14.24 10.76 -18.86
CA THR A 176 -13.60 10.16 -20.04
C THR A 176 -12.37 9.34 -19.64
N ILE A 177 -12.24 8.15 -20.23
CA ILE A 177 -11.00 7.40 -20.27
C ILE A 177 -10.55 7.30 -21.74
N ASP A 178 -9.31 7.68 -22.01
CA ASP A 178 -8.66 7.54 -23.30
C ASP A 178 -7.50 6.56 -23.15
N ALA A 179 -7.66 5.34 -23.65
CA ALA A 179 -6.76 4.22 -23.44
C ALA A 179 -6.60 3.43 -24.75
N ASP A 180 -5.90 4.02 -25.72
CA ASP A 180 -5.70 3.47 -27.07
C ASP A 180 -4.41 2.63 -27.15
N GLY A 181 -4.41 1.46 -26.48
CA GLY A 181 -3.32 0.49 -26.54
C GLY A 181 -3.21 -0.20 -27.91
N SER A 182 -2.05 -0.77 -28.22
CA SER A 182 -1.82 -1.53 -29.46
C SER A 182 -1.44 -2.99 -29.17
N SER A 183 -1.34 -3.84 -30.19
CA SER A 183 -0.81 -5.20 -30.00
C SER A 183 0.66 -5.23 -29.59
N ASP A 184 1.43 -4.22 -30.00
CA ASP A 184 2.86 -4.13 -29.70
C ASP A 184 3.11 -3.49 -28.33
N ASN A 185 2.23 -2.57 -27.92
CA ASN A 185 2.24 -1.92 -26.62
C ASN A 185 0.82 -1.94 -26.04
N PRO A 186 0.37 -3.07 -25.48
CA PRO A 186 -0.95 -3.18 -24.90
C PRO A 186 -1.05 -2.37 -23.61
N ILE A 187 -2.24 -1.85 -23.32
CA ILE A 187 -2.56 -1.37 -21.97
C ILE A 187 -3.10 -2.58 -21.20
N ILE A 188 -2.49 -2.89 -20.06
CA ILE A 188 -2.81 -4.07 -19.27
C ILE A 188 -3.52 -3.62 -18.00
N PHE A 189 -4.72 -4.16 -17.77
CA PHE A 189 -5.40 -4.05 -16.49
C PHE A 189 -5.48 -5.43 -15.84
N THR A 190 -4.96 -5.55 -14.62
CA THR A 190 -4.88 -6.85 -13.94
C THR A 190 -4.84 -6.71 -12.40
N SER A 191 -4.64 -7.81 -11.68
CA SER A 191 -4.45 -7.82 -10.22
C SER A 191 -2.99 -7.58 -9.84
N THR A 192 -2.74 -7.10 -8.62
CA THR A 192 -1.38 -7.12 -8.03
C THR A 192 -0.82 -8.52 -7.85
N GLN A 193 -1.67 -9.55 -7.83
CA GLN A 193 -1.24 -10.95 -7.78
C GLN A 193 -0.76 -11.49 -9.13
N ASP A 194 -1.00 -10.77 -10.23
CA ASP A 194 -0.58 -11.16 -11.59
C ASP A 194 0.89 -10.75 -11.82
N ASP A 195 1.78 -11.71 -11.94
CA ASP A 195 3.14 -11.60 -12.44
C ASP A 195 3.12 -11.71 -13.97
N LEU A 196 3.33 -10.57 -14.64
CA LEU A 196 3.28 -10.50 -16.10
C LEU A 196 4.39 -11.28 -16.80
N GLU A 197 5.41 -11.74 -16.06
CA GLU A 197 6.50 -12.57 -16.57
C GLU A 197 6.28 -14.08 -16.38
N ASP A 198 5.30 -14.48 -15.55
CA ASP A 198 4.97 -15.88 -15.26
C ASP A 198 3.48 -16.17 -15.51
N ASP A 199 3.18 -17.02 -16.50
CA ASP A 199 1.80 -17.36 -16.85
C ASP A 199 1.14 -18.43 -15.94
N GLY A 200 1.87 -18.90 -14.92
CA GLY A 200 1.44 -19.96 -14.01
C GLY A 200 0.91 -19.49 -12.65
N ASP A 201 0.98 -18.20 -12.37
CA ASP A 201 0.67 -17.58 -11.08
C ASP A 201 -0.84 -17.47 -10.82
N LEU A 202 -1.64 -17.24 -11.86
CA LEU A 202 -3.09 -17.14 -11.81
C LEU A 202 -3.77 -18.29 -12.55
N GLY A 203 -4.48 -19.11 -11.79
CA GLY A 203 -5.27 -20.23 -12.26
C GLY A 203 -6.73 -19.89 -12.57
N PRO A 204 -7.47 -20.83 -13.19
CA PRO A 204 -8.87 -20.63 -13.58
C PRO A 204 -9.85 -20.52 -12.40
N THR A 205 -9.38 -20.81 -11.18
CA THR A 205 -10.15 -20.70 -9.94
C THR A 205 -9.96 -19.36 -9.24
N ASP A 206 -8.92 -18.61 -9.60
CA ASP A 206 -8.60 -17.34 -8.97
C ASP A 206 -9.57 -16.27 -9.45
N ARG A 207 -10.23 -15.62 -8.49
CA ARG A 207 -11.41 -14.78 -8.69
C ARG A 207 -11.43 -13.66 -7.66
N ALA A 208 -12.14 -12.59 -8.00
CA ALA A 208 -12.30 -11.43 -7.12
C ALA A 208 -10.97 -10.77 -6.72
N LEU A 209 -9.95 -10.92 -7.57
CA LEU A 209 -8.63 -10.33 -7.38
C LEU A 209 -8.59 -8.82 -7.70
N TRP A 210 -9.61 -8.34 -8.41
CA TRP A 210 -9.92 -6.92 -8.60
C TRP A 210 -11.34 -6.74 -9.17
N GLY A 211 -11.86 -5.51 -9.15
CA GLY A 211 -13.24 -5.16 -9.51
C GLY A 211 -13.45 -4.75 -10.98
N GLY A 212 -12.39 -4.65 -11.77
CA GLY A 212 -12.49 -4.31 -13.19
C GLY A 212 -12.44 -2.81 -13.50
N VAL A 213 -12.67 -2.48 -14.77
CA VAL A 213 -12.95 -1.12 -15.24
C VAL A 213 -14.44 -0.98 -15.48
N ILE A 214 -15.07 -0.01 -14.82
CA ILE A 214 -16.52 0.22 -14.85
C ILE A 214 -16.79 1.55 -15.57
N LEU A 215 -17.46 1.49 -16.72
CA LEU A 215 -17.82 2.67 -17.50
C LEU A 215 -19.29 3.02 -17.31
N LEU A 216 -19.58 4.11 -16.62
CA LEU A 216 -20.95 4.59 -16.43
C LEU A 216 -21.38 5.39 -17.66
N GLY A 217 -21.88 4.66 -18.67
CA GLY A 217 -22.34 5.24 -19.92
C GLY A 217 -23.49 6.26 -19.77
N ASN A 218 -23.68 7.06 -20.82
CA ASN A 218 -24.74 8.07 -20.89
C ASN A 218 -26.02 7.54 -21.56
N ALA A 219 -26.36 6.28 -21.31
CA ALA A 219 -27.56 5.67 -21.89
C ALA A 219 -28.82 6.34 -21.31
N PRO A 220 -29.78 6.79 -22.14
CA PRO A 220 -31.04 7.33 -21.66
C PRO A 220 -31.87 6.23 -20.99
N ILE A 221 -32.63 6.59 -19.95
CA ILE A 221 -33.61 5.68 -19.36
C ILE A 221 -34.73 5.38 -20.37
N SER A 222 -35.14 4.13 -20.49
CA SER A 222 -36.35 3.77 -21.24
C SER A 222 -37.58 4.19 -20.43
N GLU A 223 -37.97 5.45 -20.53
CA GLU A 223 -39.22 5.94 -19.94
C GLU A 223 -40.36 5.73 -20.94
N PRO A 224 -41.39 4.91 -20.64
CA PRO A 224 -42.55 4.79 -21.51
C PRO A 224 -43.25 6.15 -21.56
N GLN A 225 -43.34 6.75 -22.75
CA GLN A 225 -44.07 7.99 -22.94
C GLN A 225 -45.52 7.80 -22.48
N SER A 226 -45.96 8.63 -21.52
CA SER A 226 -47.37 8.71 -21.14
C SER A 226 -48.18 9.11 -22.38
N VAL A 227 -49.05 8.21 -22.83
CA VAL A 227 -50.01 8.43 -23.93
C VAL A 227 -51.12 9.40 -23.57
#